data_AF-A0A8K0C7Y0-F1
#
_entry.id   AF-A0A8K0C7Y0-F1
#
_cell.length_a   1.000
_cell.length_b   1.000
_cell.length_c   1.000
_cell.angle_alpha   90.00
_cell.angle_beta   90.00
_cell.angle_gamma   90.00
#
_symmetry.space_group_name_H-M   'P 1'
#
loop_
_entity.id
_entity.type
_entity.pdbx_description
1 polymer ?
#
loop_
_entity_poly.entity_id
_entity_poly.type
_entity_poly.pdbx_seq_one_letter_code
_entity_poly.pdbx_strand_id
1 'polypeptide(L)'
;MGQVLITGYQFRSNEYRKGPIEFMMGLCSFFMSKDFDIPHMLYNSNAKCPLRKGVNYYVYKLSPNATNFPPLIPEGKWKLQLDFMYLNRYIAWSVEWYNGVEYMNIFG
;
A
#
# COMPACT_ATOMS: atom_id res chain seq x y z
N MET A 1 -15.22 -4.65 -11.07
CA MET A 1 -13.91 -3.98 -11.20
C MET A 1 -13.23 -4.09 -9.84
N GLY A 2 -11.96 -4.50 -9.74
CA GLY A 2 -11.31 -4.68 -8.43
C GLY A 2 -11.00 -3.35 -7.74
N GLN A 3 -10.98 -3.35 -6.41
CA GLN A 3 -10.61 -2.19 -5.59
C GLN A 3 -9.50 -2.57 -4.61
N VAL A 4 -8.80 -1.58 -4.08
CA VAL A 4 -7.87 -1.73 -2.96
C VAL A 4 -8.33 -0.81 -1.85
N LEU A 5 -8.59 -1.38 -0.67
CA LEU A 5 -8.79 -0.64 0.57
C LEU A 5 -7.45 -0.53 1.28
N ILE A 6 -7.03 0.69 1.58
CA ILE A 6 -5.77 0.99 2.25
C ILE A 6 -6.10 1.53 3.63
N THR A 7 -5.61 0.86 4.67
CA THR A 7 -5.83 1.25 6.08
C THR A 7 -4.51 1.37 6.80
N GLY A 8 -4.25 2.51 7.43
CA GLY A 8 -3.08 2.74 8.27
C GLY A 8 -3.41 2.60 9.75
N TYR A 9 -2.59 1.85 10.48
CA TYR A 9 -2.65 1.70 11.92
C TYR A 9 -1.38 2.26 12.53
N GLN A 10 -1.51 3.12 13.53
CA GLN A 10 -0.36 3.64 14.27
C GLN A 10 -0.18 2.86 15.57
N PHE A 11 1.06 2.51 15.89
CA PHE A 11 1.39 1.88 17.15
C PHE A 11 1.24 2.89 18.31
N ARG A 12 0.33 2.61 19.24
CA ARG A 12 0.05 3.45 20.41
C ARG A 12 -0.26 2.53 21.59
N SER A 13 0.34 2.78 22.75
CA SER A 13 0.06 2.03 23.99
C SER A 13 0.18 0.50 23.82
N ASN A 14 1.27 0.03 23.21
CA ASN A 14 1.60 -1.38 22.97
C ASN A 14 0.76 -2.13 21.93
N GLU A 15 -0.07 -1.44 21.14
CA GLU A 15 -0.84 -2.08 20.08
C GLU A 15 -0.97 -1.18 18.84
N TYR A 16 -1.24 -1.80 17.68
CA TYR A 16 -1.56 -1.08 16.45
C TYR A 16 -3.04 -0.66 16.46
N ARG A 17 -3.29 0.64 16.55
CA ARG A 17 -4.65 1.21 16.53
C ARG A 17 -4.93 1.88 15.20
N LYS A 18 -6.17 1.75 14.71
CA LYS A 18 -6.59 2.36 13.45
C LYS A 18 -6.32 3.87 13.49
N GLY A 19 -5.56 4.35 12.52
CA GLY A 19 -5.19 5.75 12.37
C GLY A 19 -6.14 6.49 11.42
N PRO A 20 -5.76 7.71 11.00
CA PRO A 20 -6.56 8.54 10.09
C PRO A 20 -6.43 8.14 8.61
N ILE A 21 -5.50 7.23 8.28
CA ILE A 21 -5.27 6.79 6.90
C ILE A 21 -6.29 5.69 6.59
N GLU A 22 -7.35 6.03 5.88
CA GLU A 22 -8.27 5.07 5.29
C GLU A 22 -8.82 5.62 3.98
N PHE A 23 -8.57 4.91 2.89
CA PHE A 23 -9.14 5.26 1.59
C PHE A 23 -9.22 4.04 0.69
N MET A 24 -10.15 4.13 -0.26
CA MET A 24 -10.40 3.08 -1.24
C MET A 24 -10.12 3.62 -2.63
N MET A 25 -9.45 2.82 -3.46
CA MET A 25 -9.17 3.17 -4.85
C MET A 25 -9.38 1.99 -5.79
N GLY A 26 -9.58 2.26 -7.07
CA GLY A 26 -9.65 1.22 -8.08
C GLY A 26 -8.30 0.49 -8.20
N LEU A 27 -8.32 -0.82 -8.43
CA LEU A 27 -7.11 -1.64 -8.54
C LEU A 27 -6.14 -1.11 -9.62
N CYS A 28 -6.67 -0.64 -10.75
CA CYS A 28 -5.82 -0.04 -11.78
C CYS A 28 -5.30 1.35 -11.41
N SER A 29 -6.09 2.15 -10.70
CA SER A 29 -5.60 3.42 -10.17
C SER A 29 -4.46 3.19 -9.17
N PHE A 30 -4.57 2.14 -8.33
CA PHE A 30 -3.50 1.73 -7.43
C PHE A 30 -2.22 1.34 -8.19
N PHE A 31 -2.31 0.43 -9.17
CA PHE A 31 -1.14 0.01 -9.96
C PHE A 31 -0.49 1.11 -10.80
N MET A 32 -1.21 2.19 -11.10
CA MET A 32 -0.69 3.36 -11.80
C MET A 32 -0.28 4.50 -10.85
N SER A 33 -0.51 4.36 -9.55
CA SER A 33 -0.15 5.38 -8.57
C SER A 33 1.37 5.53 -8.50
N LYS A 34 1.83 6.76 -8.27
CA LYS A 34 3.24 7.06 -8.00
C LYS A 34 3.56 7.06 -6.51
N ASP A 35 2.54 7.07 -5.67
CA ASP A 35 2.67 7.05 -4.22
C ASP A 35 3.07 5.65 -3.73
N PHE A 36 3.60 5.56 -2.50
CA PHE A 36 3.94 4.29 -1.85
C PHE A 36 4.87 3.40 -2.68
N ASP A 37 5.64 3.98 -3.60
CA ASP A 37 6.61 3.29 -4.44
C ASP A 37 6.01 2.16 -5.33
N ILE A 38 4.72 2.24 -5.65
CA ILE A 38 4.04 1.23 -6.49
C ILE A 38 4.78 0.96 -7.82
N PRO A 39 5.29 1.97 -8.56
CA PRO A 39 5.94 1.72 -9.84
C PRO A 39 7.19 0.84 -9.72
N HIS A 40 7.99 1.01 -8.66
CA HIS A 40 9.16 0.19 -8.41
C HIS A 40 8.77 -1.22 -7.95
N MET A 41 7.78 -1.35 -7.06
CA MET A 41 7.27 -2.66 -6.62
C MET A 41 6.71 -3.50 -7.78
N LEU A 42 6.11 -2.86 -8.79
CA LEU A 42 5.55 -3.55 -9.94
C LEU A 42 6.52 -3.73 -11.10
N TYR A 43 7.76 -3.25 -11.00
CA TYR A 43 8.72 -3.25 -12.12
C TYR A 43 8.96 -4.66 -12.71
N ASN A 44 9.21 -5.64 -11.84
CA ASN A 44 9.42 -7.05 -12.22
C ASN A 44 8.13 -7.89 -12.22
N SER A 45 6.97 -7.25 -12.09
CA SER A 45 5.66 -7.89 -12.04
C SER A 45 4.97 -7.84 -13.40
N ASN A 46 4.14 -8.85 -13.72
CA ASN A 46 3.30 -8.80 -14.92
C ASN A 46 1.90 -8.22 -14.65
N ALA A 47 1.60 -7.90 -13.39
CA ALA A 47 0.39 -7.20 -12.95
C ALA A 47 0.42 -5.73 -13.40
N LYS A 48 0.06 -5.49 -14.67
CA LYS A 48 -0.04 -4.17 -15.28
C LYS A 48 -1.44 -3.97 -15.84
N CYS A 49 -1.98 -2.77 -15.64
CA CYS A 49 -3.32 -2.46 -16.12
C CYS A 49 -3.35 -2.11 -17.62
N PRO A 50 -4.46 -2.40 -18.31
CA PRO A 50 -5.67 -3.05 -17.80
C PRO A 50 -5.50 -4.56 -17.56
N LEU A 51 -6.03 -5.06 -16.43
CA LEU A 51 -6.05 -6.50 -16.13
C LEU A 51 -7.07 -7.22 -17.02
N ARG A 52 -6.60 -8.28 -17.71
CA ARG A 52 -7.38 -9.08 -18.66
C ARG A 52 -7.80 -10.40 -18.01
N LYS A 53 -9.02 -10.85 -18.32
CA LYS A 53 -9.53 -12.13 -17.84
C LYS A 53 -8.70 -13.28 -18.44
N GLY A 54 -8.45 -14.32 -17.63
CA GLY A 54 -7.75 -15.53 -18.06
C GLY A 54 -6.21 -15.41 -18.09
N VAL A 55 -5.66 -14.28 -17.66
CA VAL A 55 -4.21 -14.10 -17.51
C VAL A 55 -3.81 -14.39 -16.06
N ASN A 56 -2.77 -15.20 -15.89
CA ASN A 56 -2.16 -15.45 -14.58
C ASN A 56 -1.22 -14.29 -14.24
N TYR A 57 -1.60 -13.52 -13.22
CA TYR A 57 -0.82 -12.40 -12.72
C TYR A 57 0.04 -12.81 -11.55
N TYR A 58 1.24 -12.25 -11.47
CA TYR A 58 2.13 -12.34 -10.32
C TYR A 58 2.66 -10.95 -9.97
N VAL A 59 2.90 -10.75 -8.67
CA VAL A 59 3.57 -9.58 -8.13
C VAL A 59 4.83 -10.05 -7.42
N TYR A 60 5.97 -9.48 -7.80
CA TYR A 60 7.27 -9.88 -7.30
C TYR A 60 7.81 -8.86 -6.30
N LYS A 61 8.16 -9.32 -5.09
CA LYS A 61 8.75 -8.50 -4.01
C LYS A 61 7.98 -7.20 -3.76
N LEU A 62 6.74 -7.34 -3.27
CA LEU A 62 5.87 -6.22 -2.91
C LEU A 62 6.34 -5.55 -1.60
N SER A 63 7.51 -4.91 -1.66
CA SER A 63 8.15 -4.19 -0.58
C SER A 63 8.45 -2.76 -1.05
N PRO A 64 7.81 -1.73 -0.49
CA PRO A 64 8.03 -0.36 -0.92
C PRO A 64 9.43 0.12 -0.49
N ASN A 65 10.07 0.95 -1.33
CA ASN A 65 11.21 1.75 -0.91
C ASN A 65 10.73 3.04 -0.23
N ALA A 66 11.52 3.55 0.71
CA ALA A 66 11.27 4.82 1.40
C ALA A 66 11.28 6.04 0.45
N THR A 67 11.87 5.92 -0.74
CA THR A 67 12.05 7.03 -1.69
C THR A 67 10.74 7.71 -2.12
N ASN A 68 9.63 6.97 -2.19
CA ASN A 68 8.31 7.50 -2.59
C ASN A 68 7.25 7.27 -1.51
N PHE A 69 7.66 7.18 -0.24
CA PHE A 69 6.70 7.07 0.86
C PHE A 69 5.97 8.43 1.04
N PRO A 70 4.66 8.45 1.33
CA PRO A 70 3.92 9.71 1.38
C PRO A 70 4.48 10.65 2.45
N PRO A 71 4.72 11.94 2.12
CA PRO A 71 5.40 12.88 3.01
C PRO A 71 4.56 13.34 4.21
N LEU A 72 3.28 12.95 4.31
CA LEU A 72 2.33 13.44 5.32
C LEU A 72 1.98 12.40 6.40
N ILE A 73 2.74 11.31 6.50
CA ILE A 73 2.52 10.30 7.53
C ILE A 73 3.33 10.69 8.78
N PRO A 74 2.68 10.97 9.93
CA PRO A 74 3.39 11.34 11.15
C PRO A 74 4.45 10.32 11.54
N GLU A 75 5.51 10.79 12.22
CA GLU A 75 6.54 9.90 12.75
C GLU A 75 5.95 8.82 13.67
N GLY A 76 6.67 7.70 13.75
CA GLY A 76 6.34 6.58 14.62
C GLY A 76 6.24 5.26 13.87
N LYS A 77 5.74 4.23 14.57
CA LYS A 77 5.59 2.88 14.03
C LYS A 77 4.20 2.72 13.42
N TRP A 78 4.16 2.23 12.20
CA TRP A 78 2.94 2.06 11.42
C TRP A 78 2.79 0.62 10.92
N LYS A 79 1.55 0.20 10.78
CA LYS A 79 1.12 -0.95 9.99
C LYS A 79 0.21 -0.43 8.89
N LEU A 80 0.61 -0.59 7.63
CA LEU A 80 -0.24 -0.32 6.47
C LEU A 80 -0.82 -1.64 5.96
N GLN A 81 -2.15 -1.73 5.93
CA GLN A 81 -2.88 -2.88 5.43
C GLN A 81 -3.51 -2.55 4.08
N LEU A 82 -3.25 -3.39 3.07
CA LEU A 82 -3.78 -3.28 1.72
C LEU A 82 -4.66 -4.49 1.45
N ASP A 83 -5.98 -4.27 1.38
CA ASP A 83 -6.95 -5.31 1.09
C ASP A 83 -7.42 -5.19 -0.37
N PHE A 84 -7.04 -6.18 -1.17
CA PHE A 84 -7.44 -6.30 -2.57
C PHE A 84 -8.84 -6.91 -2.64
N MET A 85 -9.82 -6.10 -2.99
CA MET A 85 -11.23 -6.45 -2.99
C MET A 85 -11.73 -6.94 -4.36
N TYR A 86 -12.37 -8.11 -4.35
CA TYR A 86 -13.13 -8.67 -5.47
C TYR A 86 -14.63 -8.37 -5.30
N LEU A 87 -15.26 -7.88 -6.37
CA LEU A 87 -16.67 -7.47 -6.41
C LEU A 87 -17.08 -6.52 -5.27
N ASN A 88 -16.12 -5.73 -4.76
CA ASN A 88 -16.29 -4.78 -3.65
C ASN A 88 -16.87 -5.41 -2.36
N ARG A 89 -16.77 -6.73 -2.19
CA ARG A 89 -17.36 -7.45 -1.05
C ARG A 89 -16.42 -8.46 -0.43
N TYR A 90 -15.56 -9.07 -1.22
CA TYR A 90 -14.70 -10.15 -0.77
C TYR A 90 -13.24 -9.69 -0.82
N ILE A 91 -12.51 -9.87 0.28
CA ILE A 91 -11.06 -9.72 0.28
C ILE A 91 -10.50 -10.94 -0.47
N ALA A 92 -9.92 -10.70 -1.64
CA ALA A 92 -9.26 -11.73 -2.42
C ALA A 92 -7.83 -11.98 -1.90
N TRP A 93 -7.16 -10.91 -1.48
CA TRP A 93 -5.80 -10.94 -0.97
C TRP A 93 -5.56 -9.74 -0.05
N SER A 94 -4.70 -9.90 0.96
CA SER A 94 -4.30 -8.84 1.88
C SER A 94 -2.79 -8.82 2.06
N VAL A 95 -2.24 -7.63 2.28
CA VAL A 95 -0.83 -7.38 2.55
C VAL A 95 -0.73 -6.44 3.73
N GLU A 96 0.16 -6.77 4.67
CA GLU A 96 0.52 -5.87 5.75
C GLU A 96 1.99 -5.47 5.63
N TRP A 97 2.25 -4.17 5.67
CA TRP A 97 3.59 -3.61 5.81
C TRP A 97 3.74 -2.99 7.19
N TYR A 98 4.83 -3.32 7.86
CA TYR A 98 5.20 -2.77 9.15
C TYR A 98 6.42 -1.87 8.96
N ASN A 99 6.33 -0.60 9.33
CA ASN A 99 7.39 0.38 9.08
C ASN A 99 7.54 1.39 10.22
N GLY A 100 8.75 1.89 10.41
CA GLY A 100 9.02 3.10 11.21
C GLY A 100 9.12 4.30 10.27
N VAL A 101 8.54 5.43 10.66
CA VAL A 101 8.66 6.70 9.97
C VAL A 101 9.42 7.66 10.88
N GLU A 102 10.52 8.18 10.38
CA GLU A 102 11.40 9.15 11.06
C GLU A 102 11.83 10.18 10.01
N TYR A 103 11.61 11.47 10.26
CA TYR A 103 12.07 12.53 9.38
C TYR A 103 13.49 12.93 9.77
N MET A 104 14.37 13.07 8.77
CA MET A 104 15.69 13.63 9.01
C MET A 104 15.57 15.14 9.21
N ASN A 105 15.98 15.64 10.38
CA ASN A 105 16.16 17.06 10.60
C ASN A 105 17.36 17.54 9.76
N ILE A 106 17.09 18.28 8.69
CA ILE A 106 18.11 18.83 7.79
C ILE A 106 18.60 20.22 8.24
N PHE A 107 18.21 20.64 9.46
CA PHE A 107 18.64 21.89 10.08
C PHE A 107 19.26 21.58 11.44
N GLY A 108 20.57 21.35 11.43
CA GLY A 108 21.44 21.22 12.60
C GLY A 108 22.76 21.90 12.32
#